data_AF-A0A9D6XT23-F1
#
_entry.id   AF-A0A9D6XT23-F1
#
_cell.length_a   1.000
_cell.length_b   1.000
_cell.length_c   1.000
_cell.angle_alpha   90.00
_cell.angle_beta   90.00
_cell.angle_gamma   90.00
#
_symmetry.space_group_name_H-M   'P 1'
#
loop_
_entity.id
_entity.type
_entity.pdbx_description
1 polymer ?
#
loop_
_entity_poly.entity_id
_entity_poly.type
_entity_poly.pdbx_seq_one_letter_code
_entity_poly.pdbx_strand_id
1 'polypeptide(L)'
;MADDGVSPLKLMVVDDDREVLDVFKILVSPLGYDVVGLSDSREAAQRVMTDKFDMIAVDVYMPDLNGFELTTRIRASQSNHDVPILMFTGYDDIETMLKGFDVGISFYLAKPLSASKIRGLFAAARGTMLEEQRRGLRLPLSIDVDCRSVGRYLRLRSVNLAPRGMLLEGSCGLKRDDTVHLEFVLPGTSKPLELLAKVVRKVEPDFVALEFVDPSMPAQAALRSYFTSKVRD
;
A
#
# COMPACT_ATOMS: atom_id res chain seq x y z
N MET A 1 5.76 18.35 14.02
CA MET A 1 5.48 16.90 13.83
C MET A 1 6.68 16.33 13.10
N ALA A 2 7.22 15.20 13.56
CA ALA A 2 8.47 14.66 13.04
C ALA A 2 8.33 14.38 11.53
N ASP A 3 9.22 14.99 10.77
CA ASP A 3 9.49 14.70 9.37
C ASP A 3 10.09 13.29 9.31
N ASP A 4 9.28 12.31 8.87
CA ASP A 4 9.66 10.90 8.88
C ASP A 4 10.57 10.53 7.68
N GLY A 5 11.04 11.50 6.90
CA GLY A 5 11.93 11.30 5.73
C GLY A 5 11.24 10.62 4.55
N VAL A 6 9.95 10.29 4.68
CA VAL A 6 9.14 9.66 3.64
C VAL A 6 8.55 10.75 2.76
N SER A 7 8.61 10.60 1.43
CA SER A 7 7.96 11.52 0.50
C SER A 7 6.48 11.70 0.90
N PRO A 8 5.89 12.90 0.71
CA PRO A 8 4.52 13.14 1.13
C PRO A 8 3.58 12.09 0.52
N LEU A 9 2.68 11.58 1.36
CA LEU A 9 1.69 10.56 0.96
C LEU A 9 0.77 11.16 -0.10
N LYS A 10 0.62 10.48 -1.23
CA LYS A 10 -0.18 10.95 -2.37
C LYS A 10 -1.63 10.50 -2.20
N LEU A 11 -2.54 11.47 -2.09
CA LEU A 11 -3.96 11.25 -1.92
C LEU A 11 -4.72 11.70 -3.17
N MET A 12 -5.65 10.87 -3.64
CA MET A 12 -6.64 11.30 -4.64
C MET A 12 -7.96 11.63 -3.96
N VAL A 13 -8.59 12.74 -4.32
CA VAL A 13 -9.97 13.07 -3.92
C VAL A 13 -10.81 13.29 -5.16
N VAL A 14 -12.00 12.66 -5.20
CA VAL A 14 -12.91 12.68 -6.34
C VAL A 14 -14.29 13.14 -5.91
N ASP A 15 -14.75 14.25 -6.47
CA ASP A 15 -16.03 14.90 -6.19
C ASP A 15 -16.36 15.83 -7.36
N ASP A 16 -17.57 15.76 -7.92
CA ASP A 16 -17.98 16.64 -9.03
C ASP A 16 -18.17 18.10 -8.59
N ASP A 17 -18.29 18.36 -7.30
CA ASP A 17 -18.28 19.70 -6.71
C ASP A 17 -16.85 20.18 -6.41
N ARG A 18 -16.40 21.18 -7.18
CA ARG A 18 -15.08 21.80 -7.02
C ARG A 18 -14.90 22.49 -5.67
N GLU A 19 -15.95 23.05 -5.08
CA GLU A 19 -15.86 23.67 -3.76
C GLU A 19 -15.54 22.62 -2.69
N VAL A 20 -16.09 21.42 -2.83
CA VAL A 20 -15.77 20.30 -1.93
C VAL A 20 -14.31 19.86 -2.11
N LEU A 21 -13.81 19.78 -3.34
CA LEU A 21 -12.39 19.48 -3.62
C LEU A 21 -11.46 20.51 -2.95
N ASP A 22 -11.79 21.80 -3.07
CA ASP A 22 -11.01 22.88 -2.48
C ASP A 22 -11.03 22.82 -0.94
N VAL A 23 -12.21 22.62 -0.34
CA VAL A 23 -12.34 22.43 1.11
C VAL A 23 -11.53 21.22 1.58
N PHE A 24 -11.62 20.09 0.87
CA PHE A 24 -10.87 18.88 1.21
C PHE A 24 -9.36 19.16 1.20
N LYS A 25 -8.86 19.82 0.15
CA LYS A 25 -7.46 20.20 0.02
C LYS A 25 -7.01 21.14 1.15
N ILE A 26 -7.80 22.16 1.49
CA ILE A 26 -7.52 23.07 2.60
C ILE A 26 -7.41 22.32 3.94
N LEU A 27 -8.26 21.31 4.17
CA LEU A 27 -8.27 20.55 5.41
C LEU A 27 -7.13 19.53 5.51
N VAL A 28 -6.68 18.98 4.36
CA VAL A 28 -5.77 17.82 4.32
C VAL A 28 -4.32 18.20 4.00
N SER A 29 -4.07 19.15 3.09
CA SER A 29 -2.70 19.56 2.75
C SER A 29 -1.85 20.02 3.95
N PRO A 30 -2.40 20.76 4.96
CA PRO A 30 -1.63 21.11 6.17
C PRO A 30 -1.19 19.92 7.01
N LEU A 31 -1.75 18.73 6.78
CA LEU A 31 -1.37 17.49 7.45
C LEU A 31 -0.18 16.79 6.77
N GLY A 32 0.35 17.34 5.67
CA GLY A 32 1.54 16.83 4.96
C GLY A 32 1.25 15.86 3.81
N TYR A 33 0.02 15.83 3.30
CA TYR A 33 -0.37 14.99 2.16
C TYR A 33 -0.34 15.79 0.85
N ASP A 34 0.07 15.13 -0.23
CA ASP A 34 -0.04 15.65 -1.59
C ASP A 34 -1.42 15.28 -2.16
N VAL A 35 -2.29 16.28 -2.34
CA VAL A 35 -3.71 16.07 -2.68
C VAL A 35 -3.95 16.37 -4.17
N VAL A 36 -4.36 15.33 -4.90
CA VAL A 36 -4.82 15.39 -6.29
C VAL A 36 -6.35 15.38 -6.30
N GLY A 37 -6.97 16.55 -6.57
CA GLY A 37 -8.42 16.67 -6.72
C GLY A 37 -8.88 16.48 -8.16
N LEU A 38 -9.93 15.68 -8.36
CA LEU A 38 -10.51 15.38 -9.67
C LEU A 38 -12.03 15.56 -9.62
N SER A 39 -12.56 16.40 -10.52
CA SER A 39 -14.01 16.59 -10.64
C SER A 39 -14.69 15.67 -11.65
N ASP A 40 -13.91 14.81 -12.32
CA ASP A 40 -14.39 13.82 -13.28
C ASP A 40 -14.02 12.42 -12.79
N SER A 41 -15.03 11.62 -12.48
CA SER A 41 -14.89 10.24 -12.03
C SER A 41 -14.33 9.29 -13.12
N ARG A 42 -14.48 9.63 -14.40
CA ARG A 42 -13.85 8.90 -15.52
C ARG A 42 -12.36 9.17 -15.58
N GLU A 43 -11.93 10.40 -15.36
CA GLU A 43 -10.51 10.75 -15.23
C GLU A 43 -9.90 10.01 -14.03
N ALA A 44 -10.60 9.99 -12.89
CA ALA A 44 -10.17 9.22 -11.72
C ALA A 44 -10.01 7.72 -12.05
N ALA A 45 -10.96 7.12 -12.76
CA ALA A 45 -10.88 5.73 -13.20
C ALA A 45 -9.70 5.45 -14.14
N GLN A 46 -9.27 6.43 -14.95
CA GLN A 46 -8.07 6.30 -15.77
C GLN A 46 -6.80 6.42 -14.93
N ARG A 47 -6.73 7.42 -14.03
CA ARG A 47 -5.56 7.66 -13.19
C ARG A 47 -5.27 6.50 -12.25
N VAL A 48 -6.27 5.82 -11.70
CA VAL A 48 -6.03 4.65 -10.83
C VAL A 48 -5.41 3.45 -11.57
N MET A 49 -5.35 3.48 -12.90
CA MET A 49 -4.66 2.48 -13.71
C MET A 49 -3.19 2.83 -13.97
N THR A 50 -2.83 4.11 -13.95
CA THR A 50 -1.47 4.60 -14.28
C THR A 50 -0.69 5.08 -13.07
N ASP A 51 -1.40 5.59 -12.07
CA ASP A 51 -0.85 6.20 -10.87
C ASP A 51 -1.08 5.30 -9.66
N LYS A 52 -0.15 5.35 -8.71
CA LYS A 52 -0.33 4.80 -7.38
C LYS A 52 -0.70 5.91 -6.41
N PHE A 53 -1.67 5.64 -5.53
CA PHE A 53 -2.05 6.49 -4.42
C PHE A 53 -1.85 5.75 -3.10
N ASP A 54 -1.66 6.52 -2.03
CA ASP A 54 -1.56 5.99 -0.66
C ASP A 54 -2.91 6.06 0.07
N MET A 55 -3.85 6.85 -0.44
CA MET A 55 -5.26 6.90 -0.04
C MET A 55 -6.11 7.46 -1.17
N ILE A 56 -7.36 7.01 -1.29
CA ILE A 56 -8.32 7.57 -2.23
C ILE A 56 -9.60 7.97 -1.48
N ALA A 57 -10.05 9.20 -1.65
CA ALA A 57 -11.32 9.69 -1.15
C ALA A 57 -12.30 9.83 -2.34
N VAL A 58 -13.52 9.32 -2.22
CA VAL A 58 -14.51 9.30 -3.30
C VAL A 58 -15.89 9.73 -2.80
N ASP A 59 -16.54 10.66 -3.53
CA ASP A 59 -17.96 10.94 -3.35
C ASP A 59 -18.85 9.84 -3.93
N VAL A 60 -20.04 9.65 -3.36
CA VAL A 60 -20.96 8.58 -3.81
C VAL A 60 -21.67 8.96 -5.10
N TYR A 61 -22.19 10.18 -5.19
CA TYR A 61 -23.15 10.59 -6.22
C TYR A 61 -22.49 11.57 -7.18
N MET A 62 -21.93 11.01 -8.25
CA MET A 62 -21.36 11.78 -9.37
C MET A 62 -22.11 11.44 -10.66
N PRO A 63 -22.23 12.38 -11.62
CA PRO A 63 -23.09 12.25 -12.80
C PRO A 63 -22.66 11.15 -13.79
N ASP A 64 -21.38 10.80 -13.80
CA ASP A 64 -20.81 9.83 -14.73
C ASP A 64 -20.66 8.44 -14.10
N LEU A 65 -19.48 8.17 -13.53
CA LEU A 65 -19.21 6.94 -12.80
C LEU A 65 -19.45 7.22 -11.32
N ASN A 66 -20.40 6.53 -10.70
CA ASN A 66 -20.70 6.78 -9.29
C ASN A 66 -19.60 6.22 -8.38
N GLY A 67 -19.59 6.64 -7.10
CA GLY A 67 -18.55 6.28 -6.16
C GLY A 67 -18.40 4.78 -5.91
N PHE A 68 -19.49 4.01 -5.96
CA PHE A 68 -19.45 2.54 -5.80
C PHE A 68 -18.78 1.86 -7.01
N GLU A 69 -19.12 2.32 -8.21
CA GLU A 69 -18.51 1.80 -9.44
C GLU A 69 -17.04 2.17 -9.55
N LEU A 70 -16.67 3.41 -9.19
CA LEU A 70 -15.28 3.84 -9.13
C LEU A 70 -14.50 3.03 -8.09
N THR A 71 -15.08 2.78 -6.91
CA THR A 71 -14.48 1.93 -5.88
C THR A 71 -14.21 0.52 -6.40
N THR A 72 -15.16 -0.07 -7.13
CA THR A 72 -14.98 -1.39 -7.75
C THR A 72 -13.80 -1.39 -8.73
N ARG A 73 -13.63 -0.32 -9.53
CA ARG A 73 -12.48 -0.18 -10.45
C ARG A 73 -11.15 0.02 -9.73
N ILE A 74 -11.15 0.78 -8.63
CA ILE A 74 -9.97 0.93 -7.77
C ILE A 74 -9.53 -0.43 -7.24
N ARG A 75 -10.48 -1.22 -6.73
CA ARG A 75 -10.21 -2.58 -6.23
C ARG A 75 -9.72 -3.52 -7.34
N ALA A 76 -10.14 -3.32 -8.58
CA ALA A 76 -9.61 -4.08 -9.72
C ALA A 76 -8.21 -3.62 -10.22
N SER A 77 -7.70 -2.47 -9.76
CA SER A 77 -6.39 -1.93 -10.18
C SER A 77 -5.24 -2.66 -9.50
N GLN A 78 -4.22 -3.05 -10.27
CA GLN A 78 -3.01 -3.70 -9.73
C GLN A 78 -2.24 -2.81 -8.73
N SER A 79 -2.25 -1.49 -8.93
CA SER A 79 -1.47 -0.55 -8.12
C SER A 79 -2.23 -0.02 -6.91
N ASN A 80 -3.57 -0.08 -6.94
CA ASN A 80 -4.44 0.51 -5.92
C ASN A 80 -5.41 -0.50 -5.29
N HIS A 81 -5.29 -1.81 -5.57
CA HIS A 81 -6.16 -2.86 -5.04
C HIS A 81 -6.35 -2.76 -3.52
N ASP A 82 -5.28 -2.51 -2.77
CA ASP A 82 -5.30 -2.49 -1.30
C ASP A 82 -5.30 -1.07 -0.71
N VAL A 83 -5.40 -0.03 -1.54
CA VAL A 83 -5.36 1.35 -1.06
C VAL A 83 -6.50 1.62 -0.08
N PRO A 84 -6.28 2.31 1.05
CA PRO A 84 -7.39 2.72 1.90
C PRO A 84 -8.30 3.67 1.13
N ILE A 85 -9.60 3.36 1.13
CA ILE A 85 -10.62 4.18 0.45
C ILE A 85 -11.52 4.84 1.49
N LEU A 86 -11.61 6.16 1.44
CA LEU A 86 -12.59 6.96 2.18
C LEU A 86 -13.76 7.29 1.26
N MET A 87 -14.95 6.82 1.60
CA MET A 87 -16.17 7.31 0.99
C MET A 87 -16.70 8.50 1.78
N PHE A 88 -17.00 9.61 1.10
CA PHE A 88 -17.54 10.79 1.77
C PHE A 88 -18.72 11.37 1.00
N THR A 89 -19.87 11.57 1.63
CA THR A 89 -21.13 11.87 0.91
C THR A 89 -22.04 12.81 1.69
N GLY A 90 -22.89 13.56 0.99
CA GLY A 90 -23.95 14.38 1.58
C GLY A 90 -25.15 13.58 2.06
N TYR A 91 -25.27 12.31 1.65
CA TYR A 91 -26.36 11.42 2.03
C TYR A 91 -25.89 10.52 3.16
N ASP A 92 -26.29 10.85 4.39
CA ASP A 92 -25.91 10.11 5.59
C ASP A 92 -26.98 9.09 5.98
N ASP A 93 -27.05 8.00 5.21
CA ASP A 93 -27.91 6.87 5.50
C ASP A 93 -27.12 5.55 5.66
N ILE A 94 -27.69 4.64 6.46
CA ILE A 94 -27.05 3.37 6.80
C ILE A 94 -26.89 2.48 5.56
N GLU A 95 -27.81 2.54 4.60
CA GLU A 95 -27.78 1.69 3.41
C GLU A 95 -26.61 2.07 2.50
N THR A 96 -26.41 3.36 2.26
CA THR A 96 -25.25 3.90 1.52
C THR A 96 -23.94 3.50 2.19
N MET A 97 -23.87 3.61 3.52
CA MET A 97 -22.68 3.20 4.29
C MET A 97 -22.40 1.70 4.13
N LEU A 98 -23.40 0.83 4.33
CA LEU A 98 -23.26 -0.62 4.22
C LEU A 98 -22.82 -1.03 2.82
N LYS A 99 -23.47 -0.49 1.79
CA LYS A 99 -23.10 -0.73 0.38
C LYS A 99 -21.66 -0.31 0.09
N GLY A 100 -21.21 0.78 0.70
CA GLY A 100 -19.82 1.23 0.60
C GLY A 100 -18.84 0.20 1.12
N PHE A 101 -19.10 -0.37 2.31
CA PHE A 101 -18.25 -1.42 2.87
C PHE A 101 -18.30 -2.71 2.04
N ASP A 102 -19.45 -3.07 1.47
CA ASP A 102 -19.58 -4.24 0.58
C ASP A 102 -18.71 -4.12 -0.67
N VAL A 103 -18.54 -2.91 -1.23
CA VAL A 103 -17.63 -2.68 -2.37
C VAL A 103 -16.18 -2.44 -1.95
N GLY A 104 -15.87 -2.50 -0.65
CA GLY A 104 -14.52 -2.52 -0.12
C GLY A 104 -13.95 -1.15 0.28
N ILE A 105 -14.76 -0.19 0.71
CA ILE A 105 -14.22 1.03 1.35
C ILE A 105 -13.58 0.70 2.70
N SER A 106 -12.64 1.53 3.14
CA SER A 106 -12.01 1.41 4.45
C SER A 106 -12.65 2.34 5.49
N PHE A 107 -13.15 3.49 5.04
CA PHE A 107 -13.72 4.52 5.89
C PHE A 107 -14.92 5.17 5.24
N TYR A 108 -15.82 5.70 6.06
CA TYR A 108 -17.00 6.45 5.63
C TYR A 108 -17.10 7.76 6.43
N LEU A 109 -17.48 8.85 5.77
CA LEU A 109 -17.63 10.15 6.43
C LEU A 109 -18.72 11.02 5.77
N ALA A 110 -19.75 11.37 6.54
CA ALA A 110 -20.80 12.26 6.06
C ALA A 110 -20.35 13.73 5.99
N LYS A 111 -20.68 14.39 4.88
CA LYS A 111 -20.59 15.85 4.70
C LYS A 111 -21.58 16.54 5.67
N PRO A 112 -21.29 17.75 6.18
CA PRO A 112 -20.14 18.58 5.87
C PRO A 112 -18.83 18.06 6.49
N LEU A 113 -17.74 18.25 5.74
CA LEU A 113 -16.38 17.96 6.19
C LEU A 113 -15.97 19.00 7.24
N SER A 114 -15.62 18.53 8.43
CA SER A 114 -15.05 19.40 9.46
C SER A 114 -13.58 19.07 9.69
N ALA A 115 -12.80 20.08 10.08
CA ALA A 115 -11.39 19.89 10.39
C ALA A 115 -11.15 18.85 11.50
N SER A 116 -12.06 18.72 12.47
CA SER A 116 -11.97 17.70 13.52
C SER A 116 -12.19 16.29 12.99
N LYS A 117 -13.24 16.08 12.17
CA LYS A 117 -13.53 14.77 11.55
C LYS A 117 -12.38 14.32 10.65
N ILE A 118 -11.89 15.21 9.77
CA ILE A 118 -10.77 14.92 8.87
C ILE A 118 -9.51 14.59 9.66
N ARG A 119 -9.12 15.40 10.65
CA ARG A 119 -7.92 15.11 11.46
C ARG A 119 -8.00 13.77 12.18
N GLY A 120 -9.15 13.45 12.79
CA GLY A 120 -9.33 12.18 13.49
C GLY A 120 -9.22 10.98 12.55
N LEU A 121 -9.88 11.06 11.40
CA LEU A 121 -9.86 10.00 10.39
C LEU A 121 -8.47 9.79 9.80
N PHE A 122 -7.80 10.87 9.40
CA PHE A 122 -6.46 10.80 8.83
C PHE A 122 -5.40 10.35 9.85
N ALA A 123 -5.58 10.68 11.14
CA ALA A 123 -4.73 10.13 12.20
C ALA A 123 -4.90 8.60 12.32
N ALA A 124 -6.14 8.10 12.26
CA ALA A 124 -6.41 6.65 12.29
C ALA A 124 -5.92 5.93 11.02
N ALA A 125 -6.08 6.56 9.85
CA ALA A 125 -5.67 6.00 8.56
C ALA A 125 -4.15 6.09 8.31
N ARG A 126 -3.40 6.89 9.08
CA ARG A 126 -1.96 7.12 8.81
C ARG A 126 -1.14 5.83 8.80
N GLY A 127 -1.47 4.87 9.67
CA GLY A 127 -0.81 3.57 9.69
C GLY A 127 -0.95 2.81 8.37
N THR A 128 -2.19 2.67 7.89
CA THR A 128 -2.49 1.94 6.65
C THR A 128 -1.93 2.65 5.42
N MET A 129 -2.00 3.99 5.37
CA MET A 129 -1.40 4.76 4.28
C MET A 129 0.13 4.56 4.19
N LEU A 130 0.84 4.58 5.33
CA LEU A 130 2.28 4.34 5.36
C LEU A 130 2.63 2.88 5.00
N GLU A 131 1.77 1.92 5.28
CA GLU A 131 1.94 0.53 4.83
C GLU A 131 1.80 0.44 3.31
N GLU A 132 0.76 1.05 2.74
CA GLU A 132 0.53 1.09 1.29
C GLU A 132 1.66 1.77 0.53
N GLN A 133 2.16 2.91 1.02
CA GLN A 133 3.29 3.61 0.43
C GLN A 133 4.53 2.71 0.38
N ARG A 134 4.82 2.03 1.49
CA ARG A 134 5.95 1.11 1.58
C ARG A 134 5.83 -0.07 0.63
N ARG A 135 4.64 -0.53 0.23
CA ARG A 135 4.49 -1.64 -0.73
C ARG A 135 5.22 -1.43 -2.05
N GLY A 136 5.40 -0.18 -2.47
CA GLY A 136 6.13 0.16 -3.70
C GLY A 136 7.65 0.19 -3.52
N LEU A 137 8.15 0.26 -2.28
CA LEU A 137 9.57 0.39 -2.00
C LEU A 137 10.29 -0.93 -2.29
N ARG A 138 11.32 -0.83 -3.12
CA ARG A 138 12.33 -1.87 -3.32
C ARG A 138 13.68 -1.27 -3.04
N LEU A 139 14.29 -1.69 -1.94
CA LEU A 139 15.64 -1.25 -1.58
C LEU A 139 16.64 -2.23 -2.19
N PRO A 140 17.67 -1.75 -2.92
CA PRO A 140 18.82 -2.58 -3.27
C PRO A 140 19.40 -3.18 -1.99
N LEU A 141 19.51 -4.51 -1.95
CA LEU A 141 20.05 -5.22 -0.81
C LEU A 141 20.76 -6.45 -1.32
N SER A 142 22.04 -6.59 -0.99
CA SER A 142 22.89 -7.69 -1.42
C SER A 142 23.47 -8.42 -0.21
N ILE A 143 22.68 -9.33 0.35
CA ILE A 143 23.06 -10.18 1.50
C ILE A 143 22.88 -11.65 1.14
N ASP A 144 23.57 -12.51 1.89
CA ASP A 144 23.32 -13.94 1.84
C ASP A 144 21.96 -14.27 2.47
N VAL A 145 21.24 -15.17 1.82
CA VAL A 145 19.92 -15.66 2.23
C VAL A 145 19.95 -17.18 2.18
N ASP A 146 19.80 -17.78 3.35
CA ASP A 146 19.65 -19.22 3.47
C ASP A 146 18.19 -19.58 3.19
N CYS A 147 17.99 -20.45 2.19
CA CYS A 147 16.68 -20.86 1.69
C CYS A 147 16.51 -22.37 1.88
N ARG A 148 15.49 -22.76 2.65
CA ARG A 148 15.13 -24.16 2.93
C ARG A 148 13.79 -24.49 2.29
N SER A 149 13.74 -25.57 1.51
CA SER A 149 12.50 -26.17 1.00
C SER A 149 12.55 -27.68 1.24
N VAL A 150 11.46 -28.41 0.96
CA VAL A 150 11.36 -29.85 1.23
C VAL A 150 12.53 -30.59 0.57
N GLY A 151 13.46 -31.08 1.39
CA GLY A 151 14.66 -31.80 0.95
C GLY A 151 15.74 -30.95 0.25
N ARG A 152 15.68 -29.61 0.33
CA ARG A 152 16.63 -28.70 -0.34
C ARG A 152 17.09 -27.59 0.58
N TYR A 153 18.39 -27.36 0.61
CA TYR A 153 19.02 -26.19 1.24
C TYR A 153 19.86 -25.46 0.19
N LEU A 154 19.66 -24.16 0.09
CA LEU A 154 20.25 -23.30 -0.93
C LEU A 154 20.71 -22.02 -0.24
N ARG A 155 21.95 -21.60 -0.49
CA ARG A 155 22.41 -20.27 -0.09
C ARG A 155 22.42 -19.39 -1.32
N LEU A 156 21.57 -18.37 -1.31
CA LEU A 156 21.35 -17.44 -2.41
C LEU A 156 21.74 -16.03 -1.99
N ARG A 157 21.77 -15.10 -2.94
CA ARG A 157 22.04 -13.69 -2.65
C ARG A 157 20.82 -12.85 -2.98
N SER A 158 20.45 -11.93 -2.10
CA SER A 158 19.40 -10.98 -2.42
C SER A 158 19.89 -9.95 -3.45
N VAL A 159 18.97 -9.47 -4.26
CA VAL A 159 19.15 -8.32 -5.17
C VAL A 159 18.46 -7.09 -4.59
N ASN A 160 17.25 -7.28 -4.08
CA ASN A 160 16.48 -6.25 -3.42
C ASN A 160 15.62 -6.83 -2.30
N LEU A 161 15.16 -5.95 -1.43
CA LEU A 161 14.16 -6.22 -0.41
C LEU A 161 12.96 -5.28 -0.64
N ALA A 162 11.76 -5.85 -0.59
CA ALA A 162 10.48 -5.15 -0.49
C ALA A 162 9.80 -5.52 0.84
N PRO A 163 8.84 -4.74 1.36
CA PRO A 163 8.18 -5.09 2.62
C PRO A 163 7.46 -6.44 2.59
N ARG A 164 6.97 -6.85 1.42
CA ARG A 164 6.24 -8.11 1.20
C ARG A 164 7.02 -9.13 0.38
N GLY A 165 8.31 -8.93 0.13
CA GLY A 165 9.02 -9.87 -0.72
C GLY A 165 10.48 -9.55 -0.95
N MET A 166 11.13 -10.39 -1.73
CA MET A 166 12.55 -10.29 -2.01
C MET A 166 12.82 -10.83 -3.41
N LEU A 167 13.78 -10.24 -4.10
CA LEU A 167 14.34 -10.83 -5.30
C LEU A 167 15.67 -11.49 -4.94
N LEU A 168 15.82 -12.76 -5.28
CA LEU A 168 17.05 -13.52 -5.11
C LEU A 168 17.72 -13.78 -6.46
N GLU A 169 19.04 -13.76 -6.46
CA GLU A 169 19.92 -14.18 -7.55
C GLU A 169 20.37 -15.64 -7.32
N GLY A 170 20.23 -16.46 -8.36
CA GLY A 170 20.60 -17.88 -8.43
C GLY A 170 19.47 -18.80 -8.94
N SER A 171 19.77 -19.61 -9.97
CA SER A 171 18.90 -20.72 -10.39
C SER A 171 19.00 -21.88 -9.40
N CYS A 172 17.94 -22.14 -8.65
CA CYS A 172 17.98 -23.11 -7.55
C CYS A 172 16.94 -24.23 -7.66
N GLY A 173 16.38 -24.43 -8.86
CA GLY A 173 15.36 -25.45 -9.10
C GLY A 173 14.05 -25.22 -8.36
N LEU A 174 13.89 -24.07 -7.70
CA LEU A 174 12.63 -23.59 -7.14
C LEU A 174 11.63 -23.35 -8.28
N LYS A 175 10.41 -23.81 -8.07
CA LYS A 175 9.29 -23.69 -9.00
C LYS A 175 8.33 -22.63 -8.48
N ARG A 176 7.52 -22.09 -9.39
CA ARG A 176 6.40 -21.22 -9.02
C ARG A 176 5.52 -21.95 -8.01
N ASP A 177 5.04 -21.21 -7.03
CA ASP A 177 4.23 -21.68 -5.91
C ASP A 177 4.95 -22.54 -4.86
N ASP A 178 6.25 -22.84 -5.02
CA ASP A 178 7.03 -23.46 -3.94
C ASP A 178 7.05 -22.54 -2.71
N THR A 179 6.83 -23.15 -1.54
CA THR A 179 7.03 -22.49 -0.25
C THR A 179 8.45 -22.74 0.23
N VAL A 180 9.11 -21.68 0.69
CA VAL A 180 10.48 -21.69 1.19
C VAL A 180 10.55 -21.01 2.55
N HIS A 181 11.35 -21.57 3.45
CA HIS A 181 11.77 -20.91 4.67
C HIS A 181 13.03 -20.11 4.36
N LEU A 182 13.00 -18.82 4.67
CA LEU A 182 14.13 -17.91 4.51
C LEU A 182 14.73 -17.59 5.88
N GLU A 183 16.06 -17.57 5.93
CA GLU A 183 16.84 -17.12 7.08
C GLU A 183 17.93 -16.16 6.57
N PHE A 184 17.94 -14.92 7.07
CA PHE A 184 18.93 -13.90 6.68
C PHE A 184 19.08 -12.81 7.74
N VAL A 185 20.19 -12.07 7.72
CA VAL A 185 20.45 -10.97 8.67
C VAL A 185 20.36 -9.63 7.95
N LEU A 186 19.50 -8.73 8.43
CA LEU A 186 19.40 -7.38 7.88
C LEU A 186 20.59 -6.53 8.35
N PRO A 187 21.17 -5.67 7.49
CA PRO A 187 22.22 -4.74 7.90
C PRO A 187 21.78 -3.87 9.08
N GLY A 188 22.65 -3.72 10.08
CA GLY A 188 22.34 -2.99 11.31
C GLY A 188 21.56 -3.80 12.37
N THR A 189 21.27 -5.07 12.09
CA THR A 189 20.68 -6.01 13.06
C THR A 189 21.64 -7.15 13.36
N SER A 190 21.57 -7.70 14.58
CA SER A 190 22.40 -8.85 14.99
C SER A 190 21.63 -10.17 15.04
N LYS A 191 20.29 -10.13 14.97
CA LYS A 191 19.45 -11.33 15.02
C LYS A 191 19.04 -11.74 13.60
N PRO A 192 19.15 -13.04 13.24
CA PRO A 192 18.61 -13.53 11.99
C PRO A 192 17.09 -13.36 11.96
N LEU A 193 16.60 -13.02 10.78
CA LEU A 193 15.21 -12.94 10.44
C LEU A 193 14.79 -14.25 9.80
N GLU A 194 13.77 -14.88 10.36
CA GLU A 194 13.18 -16.11 9.83
C GLU A 194 11.76 -15.84 9.36
N LEU A 195 11.45 -16.19 8.11
CA LEU A 195 10.11 -16.02 7.54
C LEU A 195 9.81 -17.03 6.44
N LEU A 196 8.52 -17.29 6.23
CA LEU A 196 8.03 -18.07 5.10
C LEU A 196 7.88 -17.17 3.88
N ALA A 197 8.17 -17.72 2.71
CA ALA A 197 7.92 -17.04 1.45
C ALA A 197 7.45 -18.03 0.39
N LYS A 198 6.71 -17.51 -0.59
CA LYS A 198 6.21 -18.24 -1.74
C LYS A 198 6.87 -17.73 -3.01
N VAL A 199 7.27 -18.64 -3.90
CA VAL A 199 7.80 -18.27 -5.21
C VAL A 199 6.68 -17.75 -6.10
N VAL A 200 6.68 -16.44 -6.37
CA VAL A 200 5.65 -15.81 -7.20
C VAL A 200 5.99 -15.82 -8.69
N ARG A 201 7.29 -15.69 -9.03
CA ARG A 201 7.77 -15.80 -10.41
C ARG A 201 9.25 -16.13 -10.46
N LYS A 202 9.65 -16.81 -11.53
CA LYS A 202 11.05 -16.86 -11.98
C LYS A 202 11.27 -15.76 -13.00
N VAL A 203 12.40 -15.08 -12.89
CA VAL A 203 12.85 -14.09 -13.88
C VAL A 203 14.12 -14.66 -14.50
N GLU A 204 14.03 -15.04 -15.76
CA GLU A 204 15.16 -15.67 -16.47
C GLU A 204 16.35 -14.68 -16.61
N PRO A 205 17.60 -15.17 -16.64
CA PRO A 205 17.99 -16.59 -16.52
C PRO A 205 18.02 -17.11 -15.07
N ASP A 206 18.30 -16.25 -14.08
CA ASP A 206 18.74 -16.72 -12.76
C ASP A 206 18.09 -16.04 -11.56
N PHE A 207 16.94 -15.39 -11.70
CA PHE A 207 16.31 -14.69 -10.57
C PHE A 207 15.03 -15.36 -10.10
N VAL A 208 14.79 -15.32 -8.80
CA VAL A 208 13.58 -15.84 -8.16
C VAL A 208 12.95 -14.73 -7.33
N ALA A 209 11.72 -14.35 -7.68
CA ALA A 209 10.94 -13.41 -6.90
C ALA A 209 10.09 -14.16 -5.88
N LEU A 210 10.22 -13.75 -4.63
CA LEU A 210 9.52 -14.31 -3.49
C LEU A 210 8.54 -13.29 -2.92
N GLU A 211 7.37 -13.75 -2.51
CA GLU A 211 6.43 -13.00 -1.66
C GLU A 211 6.43 -13.60 -0.26
N PHE A 212 6.56 -12.77 0.76
CA PHE A 212 6.53 -13.20 2.15
C PHE A 212 5.12 -13.65 2.56
N VAL A 213 5.04 -14.76 3.27
CA VAL A 213 3.79 -15.36 3.75
C VAL A 213 3.68 -15.13 5.25
N ASP A 214 2.70 -14.31 5.64
CA ASP A 214 2.34 -13.97 7.03
C ASP A 214 3.53 -13.90 8.00
N PRO A 215 4.46 -12.94 7.82
CA PRO A 215 5.62 -12.82 8.70
C PRO A 215 5.20 -12.63 10.15
N SER A 216 5.93 -13.23 11.08
CA SER A 216 5.70 -13.04 12.52
C SER A 216 5.81 -11.55 12.92
N MET A 217 5.14 -11.13 14.00
CA MET A 217 5.23 -9.72 14.46
C MET A 217 6.68 -9.23 14.66
N PRO A 218 7.61 -10.03 15.23
CA PRO A 218 9.03 -9.64 15.29
C PRO A 218 9.63 -9.40 13.91
N ALA A 219 9.29 -10.26 12.93
CA ALA A 219 9.82 -10.13 11.58
C ALA A 219 9.28 -8.88 10.86
N GLN A 220 7.97 -8.62 10.99
CA GLN A 220 7.34 -7.40 10.49
C GLN A 220 7.98 -6.14 11.11
N ALA A 221 8.22 -6.16 12.42
CA ALA A 221 8.87 -5.05 13.12
C ALA A 221 10.30 -4.80 12.64
N ALA A 222 11.09 -5.85 12.40
CA ALA A 222 12.45 -5.75 11.89
C ALA A 222 12.48 -5.19 10.45
N LEU A 223 11.63 -5.71 9.55
CA LEU A 223 11.47 -5.18 8.19
C LEU A 223 11.08 -3.71 8.23
N ARG A 224 10.04 -3.35 9.00
CA ARG A 224 9.59 -1.96 9.14
C ARG A 224 10.70 -1.03 9.63
N SER A 225 11.46 -1.46 10.65
CA SER A 225 12.59 -0.68 11.19
C SER A 225 13.66 -0.45 10.12
N TYR A 226 14.01 -1.48 9.35
CA TYR A 226 15.01 -1.41 8.28
C TYR A 226 14.59 -0.45 7.15
N PHE A 227 13.35 -0.53 6.67
CA PHE A 227 12.85 0.42 5.66
C PHE A 227 12.81 1.85 6.21
N THR A 228 12.46 2.03 7.48
CA THR A 228 12.40 3.37 8.09
C THR A 228 13.79 4.00 8.23
N SER A 229 14.83 3.22 8.55
CA SER A 229 16.19 3.77 8.62
C SER A 229 16.75 4.14 7.25
N LYS A 230 16.43 3.38 6.20
CA LYS A 230 16.95 3.61 4.84
C LYS A 230 16.26 4.73 4.07
N VAL A 231 15.07 5.15 4.49
CA VAL A 231 14.36 6.29 3.90
C VAL A 231 14.83 7.62 4.51
N ARG A 232 15.57 7.59 5.63
CA ARG A 232 16.11 8.79 6.30
C ARG A 232 17.54 9.16 5.88
N ASP A 233 18.23 8.27 5.15
CA ASP A 233 19.59 8.47 4.62
C ASP A 233 19.54 8.96 3.17
#